data_AF-A0A1H5VTH7-F1
#
_entry.id   AF-A0A1H5VTH7-F1
#
_cell.length_a   1.000
_cell.length_b   1.000
_cell.length_c   1.000
_cell.angle_alpha   90.00
_cell.angle_beta   90.00
_cell.angle_gamma   90.00
#
_symmetry.space_group_name_H-M   'P 1'
#
loop_
_entity.id
_entity.type
_entity.pdbx_description
1 polymer ?
#
loop_
_entity_poly.entity_id
_entity_poly.type
_entity_poly.pdbx_seq_one_letter_code
_entity_poly.pdbx_strand_id
1 'polypeptide(L)'
;MADVKFLNGRQAITDELNMLIERQPQDAPVLLVVAYWGRGAEALLREGKSYKVVCNLTDGGTNPAVIESLMVSRECNIELRHHPRLHAKVVVSQSGTIVSSANFSTNGLCINDEEGNLEAGTFIPEGSDAYCSVRNWAWEIWLDAAEVDSAVLRAAKAAYASHQNVSQSEDSLQDNKPLLPSAGASLPQLDENEIFSHAAPNQKYPLKRGSSALLASYRAMVCRSGDGKEGLICAYAANLMWTHIGNSMSWHNGIFVLPRQVVNRWRDVNTIKDDEVAAFLSWLAKPGNASPSIGEVADDLLETGWNDYVNG
;
A
#
# COMPACT_ATOMS: atom_id res chain seq x y z
N MET A 1 27.60 -32.83 -0.27
CA MET A 1 26.28 -32.24 -0.58
C MET A 1 26.28 -30.86 0.03
N ALA A 2 25.71 -29.86 -0.63
CA ALA A 2 25.46 -28.60 0.05
C ALA A 2 24.41 -28.84 1.13
N ASP A 3 24.57 -28.20 2.29
CA ASP A 3 23.66 -28.38 3.42
C ASP A 3 22.48 -27.41 3.34
N VAL A 4 21.37 -27.82 3.94
CA VAL A 4 20.20 -26.97 4.15
C VAL A 4 20.59 -25.77 5.02
N LYS A 5 20.23 -24.56 4.58
CA LYS A 5 20.60 -23.31 5.25
C LYS A 5 19.35 -22.62 5.82
N PHE A 6 19.37 -22.31 7.11
CA PHE A 6 18.34 -21.46 7.73
C PHE A 6 18.50 -20.00 7.30
N LEU A 7 17.39 -19.35 6.96
CA LEU A 7 17.31 -17.95 6.56
C LEU A 7 16.59 -17.20 7.69
N ASN A 8 17.35 -16.48 8.50
CA ASN A 8 16.91 -15.94 9.80
C ASN A 8 16.31 -14.52 9.73
N GLY A 9 15.64 -14.18 8.63
CA GLY A 9 15.06 -12.85 8.46
C GLY A 9 14.76 -12.52 7.01
N ARG A 10 14.02 -11.42 6.82
CA ARG A 10 13.68 -10.86 5.50
C ARG A 10 14.91 -10.68 4.61
N GLN A 11 15.99 -10.11 5.15
CA GLN A 11 17.21 -9.87 4.38
C GLN A 11 17.85 -11.17 3.87
N ALA A 12 18.00 -12.18 4.74
CA ALA A 12 18.58 -13.47 4.33
C ALA A 12 17.73 -14.17 3.27
N ILE A 13 16.41 -14.03 3.33
CA ILE A 13 15.49 -14.55 2.31
C ILE A 13 15.65 -13.79 1.00
N THR A 14 15.66 -12.45 1.03
CA THR A 14 15.85 -11.60 -0.16
C THR A 14 17.20 -11.85 -0.84
N ASP A 15 18.28 -11.97 -0.07
CA ASP A 15 19.62 -12.22 -0.60
C ASP A 15 19.68 -13.57 -1.32
N GLU A 16 19.11 -14.62 -0.71
CA GLU A 16 19.08 -15.94 -1.32
C GLU A 16 18.16 -15.99 -2.55
N LEU A 17 17.01 -15.30 -2.51
CA LEU A 17 16.12 -15.16 -3.67
C LEU A 17 16.86 -14.51 -4.85
N ASN A 18 17.57 -13.41 -4.61
CA ASN A 18 18.39 -12.75 -5.61
C ASN A 18 19.46 -13.67 -6.18
N MET A 19 20.13 -14.47 -5.34
CA MET A 19 21.11 -15.46 -5.79
C MET A 19 20.47 -16.55 -6.66
N LEU A 20 19.27 -17.03 -6.30
CA LEU A 20 18.56 -18.03 -7.10
C LEU A 20 18.17 -17.48 -8.48
N ILE A 21 17.65 -16.25 -8.55
CA ILE A 21 17.26 -15.60 -9.80
C ILE A 21 18.49 -15.35 -10.68
N GLU A 22 19.58 -14.87 -10.09
CA GLU A 22 20.82 -14.57 -10.83
C GLU A 22 21.39 -15.84 -11.48
N ARG A 23 21.46 -16.93 -10.71
CA ARG A 23 21.99 -18.23 -11.17
C ARG A 23 21.05 -18.98 -12.13
N GLN A 24 19.79 -18.57 -12.23
CA GLN A 24 18.84 -19.23 -13.13
C GLN A 24 19.19 -18.96 -14.60
N PRO A 25 19.28 -19.98 -15.46
CA PRO A 25 19.46 -19.79 -16.90
C PRO A 25 18.34 -18.98 -17.53
N GLN A 26 18.65 -18.24 -18.60
CA GLN A 26 17.69 -17.34 -19.25
C GLN A 26 16.50 -18.08 -19.87
N ASP A 27 16.73 -19.31 -20.33
CA ASP A 27 15.76 -20.19 -20.97
C ASP A 27 14.94 -21.05 -19.98
N ALA A 28 15.19 -20.92 -18.67
CA ALA A 28 14.51 -21.69 -17.64
C ALA A 28 13.78 -20.78 -16.64
N PRO A 29 12.47 -20.94 -16.42
CA PRO A 29 11.75 -20.07 -15.51
C PRO A 29 12.06 -20.38 -14.03
N VAL A 30 12.08 -19.34 -13.20
CA VAL A 30 11.94 -19.50 -11.74
C VAL A 30 10.46 -19.71 -11.41
N LEU A 31 10.13 -20.75 -10.66
CA LEU A 31 8.75 -21.05 -10.25
C LEU A 31 8.47 -20.44 -8.88
N LEU A 32 7.53 -19.51 -8.84
CA LEU A 32 7.10 -18.76 -7.66
C LEU A 32 5.71 -19.25 -7.25
N VAL A 33 5.64 -20.08 -6.21
CA VAL A 33 4.39 -20.57 -5.62
C VAL A 33 4.17 -19.83 -4.31
N VAL A 34 3.67 -18.59 -4.44
CA VAL A 34 3.57 -17.62 -3.34
C VAL A 34 2.16 -17.07 -3.27
N ALA A 35 1.51 -17.29 -2.13
CA ALA A 35 0.11 -16.95 -1.92
C ALA A 35 -0.20 -15.48 -2.16
N TYR A 36 0.51 -14.58 -1.47
CA TYR A 36 0.18 -13.16 -1.47
C TYR A 36 1.26 -12.31 -2.10
N TRP A 37 0.80 -11.41 -2.96
CA TRP A 37 1.60 -10.41 -3.65
C TRP A 37 1.10 -9.02 -3.25
N GLY A 38 1.96 -8.28 -2.56
CA GLY A 38 1.70 -6.93 -2.10
C GLY A 38 2.49 -5.90 -2.90
N ARG A 39 2.30 -4.63 -2.55
CA ARG A 39 2.98 -3.49 -3.18
C ARG A 39 4.50 -3.73 -3.27
N GLY A 40 5.09 -3.34 -4.40
CA GLY A 40 6.54 -3.35 -4.62
C GLY A 40 7.11 -4.72 -5.02
N ALA A 41 6.31 -5.78 -5.00
CA ALA A 41 6.77 -7.13 -5.35
C ALA A 41 7.35 -7.23 -6.76
N GLU A 42 6.97 -6.33 -7.67
CA GLU A 42 7.52 -6.25 -9.01
C GLU A 42 9.04 -6.03 -9.02
N ALA A 43 9.57 -5.27 -8.04
CA ALA A 43 11.00 -4.97 -7.91
C ALA A 43 11.85 -6.19 -7.53
N LEU A 44 11.22 -7.29 -7.08
CA LEU A 44 11.91 -8.55 -6.78
C LEU A 44 12.22 -9.36 -8.04
N LEU A 45 11.58 -9.04 -9.16
CA LEU A 45 11.79 -9.73 -10.42
C LEU A 45 12.86 -9.00 -11.23
N ARG A 46 13.81 -9.77 -11.77
CA ARG A 46 14.86 -9.25 -12.66
C ARG A 46 14.46 -9.30 -14.12
N GLU A 47 14.73 -8.20 -14.80
CA GLU A 47 14.58 -8.07 -16.26
C GLU A 47 15.34 -9.17 -17.01
N GLY A 48 14.79 -9.59 -18.15
CA GLY A 48 15.39 -10.61 -19.01
C GLY A 48 15.30 -12.04 -18.49
N LYS A 49 14.75 -12.27 -17.29
CA LYS A 49 14.48 -13.60 -16.73
C LYS A 49 13.03 -14.04 -17.00
N SER A 50 12.82 -15.35 -16.91
CA SER A 50 11.51 -15.97 -17.06
C SER A 50 10.96 -16.42 -15.69
N TYR A 51 9.65 -16.30 -15.49
CA TYR A 51 8.98 -16.66 -14.25
C TYR A 51 7.67 -17.40 -14.52
N LYS A 52 7.37 -18.36 -13.66
CA LYS A 52 6.06 -18.99 -13.53
C LYS A 52 5.51 -18.64 -12.16
N VAL A 53 4.41 -17.92 -12.09
CA VAL A 53 3.85 -17.36 -10.84
C VAL A 53 2.49 -17.99 -10.54
N VAL A 54 2.35 -18.58 -9.36
CA VAL A 54 1.05 -18.98 -8.78
C VAL A 54 0.77 -18.11 -7.57
N CYS A 55 -0.40 -17.48 -7.54
CA CYS A 55 -0.88 -16.67 -6.41
C CYS A 55 -2.31 -17.05 -5.99
N ASN A 56 -2.76 -16.56 -4.83
CA ASN A 56 -4.17 -16.64 -4.44
C ASN A 56 -4.86 -15.30 -4.72
N LEU A 57 -5.85 -15.33 -5.62
CA LEU A 57 -6.64 -14.14 -6.00
C LEU A 57 -8.03 -14.12 -5.37
N THR A 58 -8.37 -15.09 -4.53
CA THR A 58 -9.76 -15.30 -4.08
C THR A 58 -10.05 -14.88 -2.65
N ASP A 59 -9.04 -14.88 -1.78
CA ASP A 59 -9.21 -14.54 -0.36
C ASP A 59 -8.99 -13.07 -0.01
N GLY A 60 -8.50 -12.28 -0.97
CA GLY A 60 -8.25 -10.85 -0.80
C GLY A 60 -6.89 -10.49 -0.20
N GLY A 61 -5.98 -11.47 0.00
CA GLY A 61 -4.62 -11.20 0.48
C GLY A 61 -3.65 -10.68 -0.61
N THR A 62 -3.94 -10.95 -1.88
CA THR A 62 -3.14 -10.47 -3.03
C THR A 62 -3.67 -9.16 -3.57
N ASN A 63 -2.78 -8.17 -3.74
CA ASN A 63 -3.08 -6.91 -4.40
C ASN A 63 -3.23 -7.11 -5.92
N PRO A 64 -4.44 -6.96 -6.49
CA PRO A 64 -4.66 -7.23 -7.91
C PRO A 64 -3.94 -6.25 -8.85
N ALA A 65 -3.60 -5.04 -8.39
CA ALA A 65 -2.86 -4.07 -9.20
C ALA A 65 -1.44 -4.54 -9.51
N VAL A 66 -0.80 -5.24 -8.56
CA VAL A 66 0.52 -5.86 -8.76
C VAL A 66 0.43 -6.94 -9.82
N ILE A 67 -0.59 -7.79 -9.73
CA ILE A 67 -0.82 -8.88 -10.68
C ILE A 67 -1.06 -8.34 -12.10
N GLU A 68 -1.87 -7.28 -12.23
CA GLU A 68 -2.06 -6.59 -13.51
C GLU A 68 -0.75 -6.02 -14.07
N SER A 69 0.08 -5.40 -13.21
CA SER A 69 1.42 -4.91 -13.57
C SER A 69 2.31 -6.03 -14.12
N LEU A 70 2.36 -7.18 -13.43
CA LEU A 70 3.14 -8.34 -13.85
C LEU A 70 2.65 -8.91 -15.19
N MET A 71 1.33 -8.95 -15.42
CA MET A 71 0.75 -9.47 -16.66
C MET A 71 1.07 -8.61 -17.89
N VAL A 72 1.27 -7.30 -17.72
CA VAL A 72 1.60 -6.38 -18.83
C VAL A 72 3.09 -6.07 -18.95
N SER A 73 3.91 -6.57 -18.02
CA SER A 73 5.35 -6.37 -18.04
C SER A 73 5.96 -6.93 -19.32
N ARG A 74 6.83 -6.13 -19.95
CA ARG A 74 7.61 -6.53 -21.13
C ARG A 74 9.08 -6.79 -20.81
N GLU A 75 9.47 -6.48 -19.57
CA GLU A 75 10.85 -6.61 -19.09
C GLU A 75 11.15 -8.04 -18.64
N CYS A 76 10.12 -8.76 -18.20
CA CYS A 76 10.20 -10.15 -17.76
C CYS A 76 9.27 -11.03 -18.59
N ASN A 77 9.64 -12.29 -18.79
CA ASN A 77 8.73 -13.29 -19.37
C ASN A 77 7.95 -13.98 -18.24
N ILE A 78 6.72 -13.53 -17.97
CA ILE A 78 5.94 -14.00 -16.82
C ILE A 78 4.71 -14.78 -17.30
N GLU A 79 4.60 -16.03 -16.87
CA GLU A 79 3.35 -16.78 -16.94
C GLU A 79 2.69 -16.77 -15.56
N LEU A 80 1.42 -16.37 -15.50
CA LEU A 80 0.71 -16.16 -14.25
C LEU A 80 -0.53 -17.06 -14.16
N ARG A 81 -0.66 -17.73 -13.01
CA ARG A 81 -1.77 -18.59 -12.64
C ARG A 81 -2.27 -18.27 -11.23
N HIS A 82 -3.47 -18.72 -10.91
CA HIS A 82 -4.01 -18.60 -9.56
C HIS A 82 -4.55 -19.92 -9.03
N HIS A 83 -4.46 -20.10 -7.71
CA HIS A 83 -5.02 -21.25 -7.02
C HIS A 83 -5.72 -20.79 -5.72
N PRO A 84 -7.03 -21.06 -5.55
CA PRO A 84 -7.85 -20.46 -4.50
C PRO A 84 -7.52 -20.93 -3.07
N ARG A 85 -6.83 -22.06 -2.95
CA ARG A 85 -6.39 -22.60 -1.64
C ARG A 85 -4.90 -22.43 -1.39
N LEU A 86 -4.21 -21.63 -2.21
CA LEU A 86 -2.78 -21.42 -2.06
C LEU A 86 -2.49 -20.54 -0.84
N HIS A 87 -1.71 -21.05 0.11
CA HIS A 87 -1.18 -20.28 1.24
C HIS A 87 0.33 -20.50 1.46
N ALA A 88 1.01 -21.11 0.49
CA ALA A 88 2.44 -21.39 0.56
C ALA A 88 3.29 -20.18 0.11
N LYS A 89 4.57 -20.17 0.48
CA LYS A 89 5.57 -19.20 0.05
C LYS A 89 6.84 -19.94 -0.33
N VAL A 90 6.87 -20.41 -1.57
CA VAL A 90 7.91 -21.30 -2.07
C VAL A 90 8.45 -20.76 -3.38
N VAL A 91 9.76 -20.70 -3.49
CA VAL A 91 10.49 -20.32 -4.70
C VAL A 91 11.34 -21.50 -5.13
N VAL A 92 11.22 -21.92 -6.39
CA VAL A 92 11.98 -23.04 -6.96
C VAL A 92 12.77 -22.57 -8.17
N SER A 93 14.08 -22.79 -8.14
CA SER A 93 14.99 -22.58 -9.26
C SER A 93 15.70 -23.90 -9.61
N GLN A 94 16.59 -23.87 -10.61
CA GLN A 94 17.47 -25.00 -10.87
C GLN A 94 18.51 -25.18 -9.76
N SER A 95 18.99 -24.08 -9.16
CA SER A 95 20.07 -24.09 -8.15
C SER A 95 19.60 -24.34 -6.71
N GLY A 96 18.29 -24.41 -6.47
CA GLY A 96 17.73 -24.77 -5.18
C GLY A 96 16.31 -24.26 -5.00
N THR A 97 15.82 -24.31 -3.76
CA THR A 97 14.50 -23.79 -3.40
C THR A 97 14.52 -23.07 -2.06
N ILE A 98 13.68 -22.05 -1.93
CA ILE A 98 13.38 -21.37 -0.67
C ILE A 98 11.97 -21.76 -0.25
N VAL A 99 11.84 -22.21 1.00
CA VAL A 99 10.55 -22.34 1.68
C VAL A 99 10.58 -21.37 2.86
N SER A 100 9.65 -20.43 2.91
CA SER A 100 9.65 -19.37 3.93
C SER A 100 8.25 -19.02 4.43
N SER A 101 8.19 -18.15 5.44
CA SER A 101 6.96 -17.48 5.87
C SER A 101 6.64 -16.23 5.03
N ALA A 102 7.64 -15.67 4.35
CA ALA A 102 7.56 -14.38 3.67
C ALA A 102 6.74 -14.41 2.38
N ASN A 103 5.68 -13.60 2.34
CA ASN A 103 4.97 -13.27 1.10
C ASN A 103 5.77 -12.24 0.27
N PHE A 104 5.44 -12.12 -1.02
CA PHE A 104 6.09 -11.15 -1.90
C PHE A 104 5.47 -9.77 -1.69
N SER A 105 6.03 -8.96 -0.80
CA SER A 105 5.55 -7.62 -0.46
C SER A 105 6.62 -6.83 0.29
N THR A 106 6.48 -5.51 0.39
CA THR A 106 7.34 -4.66 1.23
C THR A 106 7.41 -5.13 2.69
N ASN A 107 6.31 -5.65 3.23
CA ASN A 107 6.28 -6.11 4.62
C ASN A 107 6.97 -7.47 4.80
N GLY A 108 6.87 -8.36 3.80
CA GLY A 108 7.44 -9.71 3.85
C GLY A 108 8.90 -9.79 3.39
N LEU A 109 9.37 -8.85 2.57
CA LEU A 109 10.73 -8.83 2.02
C LEU A 109 11.27 -7.40 2.08
N CYS A 110 12.59 -7.24 2.20
CA CYS A 110 13.25 -5.93 2.25
C CYS A 110 13.22 -5.22 0.88
N ILE A 111 12.04 -4.87 0.37
CA ILE A 111 11.86 -4.14 -0.89
C ILE A 111 12.16 -2.64 -0.67
N ASN A 112 11.83 -2.13 0.52
CA ASN A 112 12.14 -0.77 0.98
C ASN A 112 12.81 -0.83 2.37
N ASP A 113 13.44 0.26 2.80
CA ASP A 113 14.07 0.43 4.13
C ASP A 113 13.06 0.52 5.31
N GLU A 114 11.81 0.10 5.08
CA GLU A 114 10.74 0.12 6.08
C GLU A 114 10.82 -1.08 7.04
N GLU A 115 10.43 -0.84 8.30
CA GLU A 115 10.18 -1.93 9.24
C GLU A 115 9.07 -2.83 8.69
N GLY A 116 9.28 -4.14 8.75
CA GLY A 116 8.36 -5.15 8.24
C GLY A 116 8.41 -6.40 9.09
N ASN A 117 7.72 -7.43 8.64
CA ASN A 117 7.46 -8.62 9.45
C ASN A 117 8.75 -9.37 9.84
N LEU A 118 8.69 -10.05 10.98
CA LEU A 118 9.68 -11.06 11.32
C LEU A 118 9.40 -12.30 10.46
N GLU A 119 10.38 -12.64 9.62
CA GLU A 119 10.25 -13.73 8.66
C GLU A 119 11.35 -14.76 8.87
N ALA A 120 11.06 -16.01 8.55
CA ALA A 120 12.01 -17.11 8.58
C ALA A 120 11.85 -17.98 7.35
N GLY A 121 12.93 -18.62 6.95
CA GLY A 121 12.90 -19.54 5.83
C GLY A 121 14.03 -20.54 5.86
N THR A 122 14.04 -21.38 4.85
CA THR A 122 15.07 -22.38 4.64
C THR A 122 15.40 -22.44 3.16
N PHE A 123 16.68 -22.37 2.87
CA PHE A 123 17.23 -22.70 1.57
C PHE A 123 17.58 -24.18 1.52
N ILE A 124 17.07 -24.86 0.51
CA ILE A 124 17.31 -26.26 0.24
C ILE A 124 18.07 -26.35 -1.09
N PRO A 125 19.33 -26.82 -1.07
CA PRO A 125 20.15 -26.87 -2.27
C PRO A 125 19.68 -27.96 -3.24
N GLU A 126 19.99 -27.73 -4.51
CA GLU A 126 19.83 -28.70 -5.59
C GLU A 126 20.50 -30.05 -5.26
N GLY A 127 19.91 -31.15 -5.77
CA GLY A 127 20.45 -32.50 -5.59
C GLY A 127 20.09 -33.19 -4.26
N SER A 128 19.38 -32.52 -3.35
CA SER A 128 18.80 -33.16 -2.16
C SER A 128 17.43 -33.80 -2.46
N ASP A 129 17.05 -34.84 -1.70
CA ASP A 129 15.71 -35.45 -1.80
C ASP A 129 14.60 -34.46 -1.45
N ALA A 130 14.88 -33.55 -0.50
CA ALA A 130 13.99 -32.47 -0.13
C ALA A 130 13.76 -31.49 -1.30
N TYR A 131 14.81 -31.12 -2.03
CA TYR A 131 14.69 -30.29 -3.24
C TYR A 131 13.80 -30.97 -4.30
N CYS A 132 14.02 -32.26 -4.58
CA CYS A 132 13.18 -33.01 -5.52
C CYS A 132 11.71 -33.03 -5.09
N SER A 133 11.46 -33.24 -3.79
CA SER A 133 10.11 -33.29 -3.23
C SER A 133 9.40 -31.94 -3.33
N VAL A 134 10.03 -30.85 -2.91
CA VAL A 134 9.48 -29.49 -2.99
C VAL A 134 9.23 -29.09 -4.44
N ARG A 135 10.18 -29.38 -5.34
CA ARG A 135 10.04 -29.07 -6.77
C ARG A 135 8.86 -29.80 -7.39
N ASN A 136 8.72 -31.11 -7.15
CA ASN A 136 7.61 -31.89 -7.71
C ASN A 136 6.26 -31.35 -7.22
N TRP A 137 6.12 -31.13 -5.90
CA TRP A 137 4.93 -30.54 -5.32
C TRP A 137 4.62 -29.15 -5.92
N ALA A 138 5.61 -28.28 -6.08
CA ALA A 138 5.41 -26.95 -6.67
C ALA A 138 4.91 -27.02 -8.12
N TRP A 139 5.43 -27.97 -8.92
CA TRP A 139 4.95 -28.20 -10.28
C TRP A 139 3.54 -28.80 -10.32
N GLU A 140 3.18 -29.67 -9.39
CA GLU A 140 1.80 -30.15 -9.25
C GLU A 140 0.83 -28.98 -8.99
N ILE A 141 1.19 -28.06 -8.08
CA ILE A 141 0.41 -26.84 -7.83
C ILE A 141 0.33 -25.96 -9.09
N TRP A 142 1.44 -25.78 -9.82
CA TRP A 142 1.43 -25.02 -11.08
C TRP A 142 0.47 -25.61 -12.12
N LEU A 143 0.49 -26.94 -12.29
CA LEU A 143 -0.33 -27.64 -13.27
C LEU A 143 -1.82 -27.62 -12.90
N ASP A 144 -2.15 -27.70 -11.61
CA ASP A 144 -3.52 -27.61 -11.08
C ASP A 144 -4.07 -26.17 -11.06
N ALA A 145 -3.19 -25.16 -11.01
CA ALA A 145 -3.60 -23.76 -10.96
C ALA A 145 -4.27 -23.30 -12.27
N ALA A 146 -5.30 -22.47 -12.12
CA ALA A 146 -6.09 -21.92 -13.22
C ALA A 146 -5.43 -20.67 -13.82
N GLU A 147 -5.76 -20.37 -15.07
CA GLU A 147 -5.33 -19.13 -15.74
C GLU A 147 -5.98 -17.90 -15.10
N VAL A 148 -5.28 -16.77 -15.14
CA VAL A 148 -5.82 -15.49 -14.67
C VAL A 148 -6.46 -14.74 -15.82
N ASP A 149 -7.79 -14.69 -15.81
CA ASP A 149 -8.58 -13.95 -16.77
C ASP A 149 -9.18 -12.65 -16.19
N SER A 150 -9.87 -11.89 -17.04
CA SER A 150 -10.51 -10.62 -16.65
C SER A 150 -11.65 -10.78 -15.63
N ALA A 151 -12.26 -11.97 -15.53
CA ALA A 151 -13.31 -12.24 -14.55
C ALA A 151 -12.69 -12.52 -13.17
N VAL A 152 -11.62 -13.32 -13.13
CA VAL A 152 -10.82 -13.59 -11.93
C VAL A 152 -10.25 -12.29 -11.37
N LEU A 153 -9.67 -11.43 -12.21
CA LEU A 153 -9.13 -10.14 -11.76
C LEU A 153 -10.21 -9.20 -11.20
N ARG A 154 -11.40 -9.17 -11.80
CA ARG A 154 -12.54 -8.39 -11.25
C ARG A 154 -12.95 -8.91 -9.87
N ALA A 155 -13.07 -10.23 -9.72
CA ALA A 155 -13.40 -10.84 -8.44
C ALA A 155 -12.31 -10.55 -7.38
N ALA A 156 -11.03 -10.65 -7.78
CA ALA A 156 -9.89 -10.34 -6.92
C ALA A 156 -9.92 -8.90 -6.42
N LYS A 157 -10.26 -7.93 -7.29
CA LYS A 157 -10.42 -6.51 -6.90
C LYS A 157 -11.51 -6.33 -5.84
N ALA A 158 -12.64 -7.03 -5.98
CA ALA A 158 -13.71 -6.99 -4.99
C ALA A 158 -13.31 -7.65 -3.66
N ALA A 159 -12.65 -8.81 -3.72
CA ALA A 159 -12.17 -9.54 -2.54
C ALA A 159 -11.10 -8.73 -1.79
N TYR A 160 -10.12 -8.17 -2.50
CA TYR A 160 -9.08 -7.32 -1.92
C TYR A 160 -9.66 -6.08 -1.25
N ALA A 161 -10.58 -5.37 -1.92
CA ALA A 161 -11.26 -4.21 -1.31
C ALA A 161 -12.03 -4.60 -0.04
N SER A 162 -12.70 -5.75 -0.04
CA SER A 162 -13.42 -6.26 1.13
C SER A 162 -12.48 -6.63 2.28
N HIS A 163 -11.35 -7.27 1.97
CA HIS A 163 -10.33 -7.62 2.96
C HIS A 163 -9.70 -6.38 3.60
N GLN A 164 -9.42 -5.33 2.82
CA GLN A 164 -8.94 -4.06 3.36
C GLN A 164 -9.94 -3.42 4.33
N ASN A 165 -11.24 -3.55 4.05
CA ASN A 165 -12.29 -3.07 4.96
C ASN A 165 -12.42 -3.94 6.23
N VAL A 166 -12.24 -5.26 6.11
CA VAL A 166 -12.32 -6.20 7.26
C VAL A 166 -11.11 -6.05 8.19
N SER A 167 -9.89 -5.96 7.65
CA SER A 167 -8.69 -5.72 8.46
C SER A 167 -8.76 -4.39 9.23
N GLN A 168 -9.42 -3.37 8.67
CA GLN A 168 -9.71 -2.11 9.36
C GLN A 168 -10.82 -2.22 10.42
N SER A 169 -11.68 -3.25 10.34
CA SER A 169 -12.75 -3.51 11.32
C SER A 169 -12.33 -4.48 12.44
N GLU A 170 -11.40 -5.42 12.18
CA GLU A 170 -10.91 -6.35 13.21
C GLU A 170 -9.92 -5.69 14.17
N ASP A 171 -9.16 -4.68 13.72
CA ASP A 171 -8.38 -3.79 14.61
C ASP A 171 -9.27 -2.96 15.55
N SER A 172 -10.57 -2.83 15.27
CA SER A 172 -11.52 -2.13 16.16
C SER A 172 -12.15 -3.04 17.24
N LEU A 173 -11.81 -4.34 17.28
CA LEU A 173 -12.43 -5.32 18.18
C LEU A 173 -11.44 -6.14 19.03
N GLN A 174 -10.15 -5.81 19.06
CA GLN A 174 -9.16 -6.45 19.95
C GLN A 174 -8.51 -5.50 20.96
N ASP A 175 -9.27 -4.57 21.54
CA ASP A 175 -8.81 -3.83 22.74
C ASP A 175 -9.21 -4.59 24.02
N ASN A 176 -8.39 -5.58 24.41
CA ASN A 176 -8.19 -5.97 25.82
C ASN A 176 -7.03 -6.97 26.00
N LYS A 177 -5.77 -6.50 25.92
CA LYS A 177 -4.71 -6.89 26.87
C LYS A 177 -3.46 -5.98 26.77
N PRO A 178 -2.71 -5.76 27.87
CA PRO A 178 -1.82 -4.62 28.06
C PRO A 178 -0.31 -4.95 27.88
N LEU A 179 0.48 -3.87 27.73
CA LEU A 179 1.88 -3.60 28.15
C LEU A 179 2.68 -2.90 27.02
N LEU A 180 2.81 -1.55 27.03
CA LEU A 180 3.89 -0.70 27.60
C LEU A 180 4.98 -0.30 26.55
N PRO A 181 5.72 0.82 26.71
CA PRO A 181 5.54 2.04 25.91
C PRO A 181 6.76 2.45 25.06
N SER A 182 6.56 3.28 24.05
CA SER A 182 7.61 4.18 23.54
C SER A 182 7.02 5.49 23.02
N ALA A 183 7.62 6.58 23.47
CA ALA A 183 7.19 7.95 23.26
C ALA A 183 7.45 8.45 21.83
N GLY A 184 6.40 9.00 21.22
CA GLY A 184 6.38 9.97 20.14
C GLY A 184 4.99 10.60 20.22
N ALA A 185 4.88 11.93 20.30
CA ALA A 185 3.59 12.57 20.55
C ALA A 185 2.58 12.12 19.49
N SER A 186 1.49 11.48 19.90
CA SER A 186 0.35 11.24 19.01
C SER A 186 -0.19 12.60 18.61
N LEU A 187 -0.24 12.89 17.31
CA LEU A 187 -0.93 14.08 16.80
C LEU A 187 -2.35 14.14 17.38
N PRO A 188 -2.88 15.34 17.62
CA PRO A 188 -4.21 15.49 18.18
C PRO A 188 -5.24 14.95 17.19
N GLN A 189 -6.22 14.22 17.71
CA GLN A 189 -7.37 13.80 16.93
C GLN A 189 -8.20 15.03 16.54
N LEU A 190 -8.66 15.05 15.29
CA LEU A 190 -9.57 16.09 14.79
C LEU A 190 -11.01 15.61 14.91
N ASP A 191 -11.91 16.47 15.40
CA ASP A 191 -13.34 16.21 15.34
C ASP A 191 -13.84 16.46 13.91
N GLU A 192 -14.55 15.49 13.34
CA GLU A 192 -15.16 15.59 12.01
C GLU A 192 -16.06 16.83 11.89
N ASN A 193 -16.77 17.21 12.96
CA ASN A 193 -17.67 18.36 12.98
C ASN A 193 -16.92 19.70 13.02
N GLU A 194 -15.68 19.68 13.48
CA GLU A 194 -14.83 20.86 13.56
C GLU A 194 -14.18 21.18 12.20
N ILE A 195 -13.83 20.13 11.45
CA ILE A 195 -13.09 20.26 10.20
C ILE A 195 -13.98 20.20 8.95
N PHE A 196 -15.13 19.52 8.98
CA PHE A 196 -16.04 19.40 7.85
C PHE A 196 -17.39 20.08 8.08
N SER A 197 -18.04 20.48 6.98
CA SER A 197 -19.41 21.00 7.03
C SER A 197 -20.43 19.86 7.03
N HIS A 198 -21.55 20.05 7.72
CA HIS A 198 -22.73 19.17 7.64
C HIS A 198 -23.54 19.30 6.34
N ALA A 199 -23.14 20.20 5.42
CA ALA A 199 -23.84 20.37 4.16
C ALA A 199 -23.67 19.13 3.28
N ALA A 200 -24.75 18.72 2.60
CA ALA A 200 -24.71 17.59 1.69
C ALA A 200 -23.58 17.74 0.64
N PRO A 201 -22.89 16.64 0.28
CA PRO A 201 -21.82 16.67 -0.71
C PRO A 201 -22.30 17.30 -2.02
N ASN A 202 -21.50 18.19 -2.61
CA ASN A 202 -21.83 18.75 -3.91
C ASN A 202 -21.54 17.68 -4.98
N GLN A 203 -22.55 17.29 -5.78
CA GLN A 203 -22.37 16.33 -6.89
C GLN A 203 -21.25 16.73 -7.87
N LYS A 204 -20.93 18.03 -7.98
CA LYS A 204 -19.88 18.56 -8.85
C LYS A 204 -18.48 18.57 -8.20
N TYR A 205 -18.39 18.60 -6.86
CA TYR A 205 -17.13 18.70 -6.12
C TYR A 205 -17.10 17.64 -5.01
N PRO A 206 -16.39 16.52 -5.24
CA PRO A 206 -16.62 15.28 -4.52
C PRO A 206 -15.87 15.17 -3.19
N LEU A 207 -15.15 16.22 -2.79
CA LEU A 207 -14.55 16.31 -1.48
C LEU A 207 -15.54 16.81 -0.45
N LYS A 208 -15.40 16.33 0.79
CA LYS A 208 -16.11 16.90 1.93
C LYS A 208 -15.72 18.36 2.06
N ARG A 209 -16.72 19.23 2.18
CA ARG A 209 -16.50 20.66 2.32
C ARG A 209 -15.89 20.94 3.68
N GLY A 210 -14.91 21.83 3.72
CA GLY A 210 -14.39 22.36 4.98
C GLY A 210 -15.51 23.02 5.79
N SER A 211 -15.37 23.00 7.11
CA SER A 211 -16.32 23.61 8.03
C SER A 211 -16.46 25.12 7.79
N SER A 212 -17.55 25.70 8.28
CA SER A 212 -17.73 27.16 8.24
C SER A 212 -16.64 27.90 9.01
N ALA A 213 -16.04 27.26 10.02
CA ALA A 213 -14.91 27.81 10.77
C ALA A 213 -13.66 27.92 9.88
N LEU A 214 -13.31 26.86 9.14
CA LEU A 214 -12.21 26.92 8.17
C LEU A 214 -12.46 27.96 7.07
N LEU A 215 -13.69 28.07 6.58
CA LEU A 215 -14.05 29.08 5.59
C LEU A 215 -13.89 30.50 6.15
N ALA A 216 -14.25 30.72 7.42
CA ALA A 216 -14.04 32.00 8.10
C ALA A 216 -12.54 32.30 8.27
N SER A 217 -11.73 31.31 8.69
CA SER A 217 -10.28 31.44 8.80
C SER A 217 -9.61 31.75 7.46
N TYR A 218 -10.05 31.10 6.37
CA TYR A 218 -9.55 31.38 5.02
C TYR A 218 -9.87 32.80 4.58
N ARG A 219 -11.10 33.27 4.80
CA ARG A 219 -11.51 34.65 4.48
C ARG A 219 -10.74 35.69 5.29
N ALA A 220 -10.43 35.39 6.56
CA ALA A 220 -9.58 36.22 7.40
C ALA A 220 -8.14 36.30 6.85
N MET A 221 -7.61 35.21 6.30
CA MET A 221 -6.29 35.19 5.66
C MET A 221 -6.23 36.08 4.41
N VAL A 222 -7.23 36.00 3.53
CA VAL A 222 -7.17 36.69 2.21
C VAL A 222 -7.74 38.12 2.22
N CYS A 223 -8.34 38.57 3.32
CA CYS A 223 -8.98 39.89 3.45
C CYS A 223 -9.93 40.25 2.29
N ARG A 224 -10.55 39.23 1.68
CA ARG A 224 -11.44 39.33 0.51
C ARG A 224 -12.54 38.28 0.64
N SER A 225 -13.69 38.56 0.04
CA SER A 225 -14.80 37.61 -0.06
C SER A 225 -15.34 37.60 -1.48
N GLY A 226 -15.44 36.43 -2.11
CA GLY A 226 -16.33 36.20 -3.24
C GLY A 226 -15.74 35.71 -4.57
N ASP A 227 -14.64 34.96 -4.62
CA ASP A 227 -14.16 34.38 -5.90
C ASP A 227 -14.70 32.97 -6.21
N GLY A 228 -15.44 32.36 -5.27
CA GLY A 228 -16.04 31.03 -5.40
C GLY A 228 -15.06 29.86 -5.22
N LYS A 229 -13.75 30.12 -5.08
CA LYS A 229 -12.70 29.12 -4.89
C LYS A 229 -12.38 28.85 -3.42
N GLU A 230 -12.72 29.78 -2.53
CA GLU A 230 -12.56 29.67 -1.08
C GLU A 230 -13.02 28.32 -0.52
N GLY A 231 -14.21 27.85 -0.94
CA GLY A 231 -14.77 26.59 -0.47
C GLY A 231 -13.99 25.36 -0.95
N LEU A 232 -13.33 25.45 -2.10
CA LEU A 232 -12.46 24.38 -2.62
C LEU A 232 -11.16 24.33 -1.84
N ILE A 233 -10.53 25.47 -1.58
CA ILE A 233 -9.29 25.53 -0.80
C ILE A 233 -9.52 25.01 0.62
N CYS A 234 -10.62 25.40 1.25
CA CYS A 234 -11.01 24.87 2.55
C CYS A 234 -11.29 23.37 2.53
N ALA A 235 -11.93 22.87 1.47
CA ALA A 235 -12.12 21.43 1.29
C ALA A 235 -10.77 20.72 1.15
N TYR A 236 -9.86 21.20 0.31
CA TYR A 236 -8.56 20.54 0.12
C TYR A 236 -7.72 20.53 1.41
N ALA A 237 -7.62 21.66 2.11
CA ALA A 237 -6.93 21.72 3.41
C ALA A 237 -7.57 20.78 4.45
N ALA A 238 -8.90 20.77 4.56
CA ALA A 238 -9.61 19.89 5.49
C ALA A 238 -9.34 18.41 5.23
N ASN A 239 -9.45 17.98 3.97
CA ASN A 239 -9.28 16.57 3.61
C ASN A 239 -7.80 16.12 3.67
N LEU A 240 -6.86 17.03 3.44
CA LEU A 240 -5.43 16.79 3.66
C LEU A 240 -5.12 16.53 5.13
N MET A 241 -5.52 17.44 6.01
CA MET A 241 -5.28 17.28 7.45
C MET A 241 -5.94 16.01 7.98
N TRP A 242 -7.18 15.73 7.53
CA TRP A 242 -7.92 14.53 7.92
C TRP A 242 -7.19 13.24 7.53
N THR A 243 -6.71 13.14 6.29
CA THR A 243 -5.98 11.96 5.82
C THR A 243 -4.55 11.88 6.36
N HIS A 244 -3.96 13.02 6.74
CA HIS A 244 -2.62 13.09 7.31
C HIS A 244 -2.57 12.51 8.73
N ILE A 245 -3.61 12.74 9.54
CA ILE A 245 -3.74 12.08 10.86
C ILE A 245 -4.25 10.63 10.77
N GLY A 246 -4.28 10.04 9.57
CA GLY A 246 -4.64 8.65 9.34
C GLY A 246 -6.14 8.38 9.18
N ASN A 247 -7.00 9.41 9.18
CA ASN A 247 -8.43 9.20 8.98
C ASN A 247 -8.75 8.99 7.49
N SER A 248 -9.76 8.17 7.22
CA SER A 248 -10.24 7.94 5.86
C SER A 248 -11.43 8.84 5.51
N MET A 249 -11.65 9.08 4.23
CA MET A 249 -12.84 9.78 3.73
C MET A 249 -13.40 9.12 2.47
N SER A 250 -14.70 8.89 2.44
CA SER A 250 -15.38 8.38 1.25
C SER A 250 -15.52 9.47 0.18
N TRP A 251 -15.33 9.09 -1.09
CA TRP A 251 -15.63 9.90 -2.27
C TRP A 251 -16.38 9.04 -3.31
N HIS A 252 -17.00 9.65 -4.34
CA HIS A 252 -17.91 8.92 -5.24
C HIS A 252 -17.30 7.70 -5.96
N ASN A 253 -15.97 7.63 -6.10
CA ASN A 253 -15.26 6.51 -6.75
C ASN A 253 -14.26 5.82 -5.81
N GLY A 254 -14.48 5.82 -4.49
CA GLY A 254 -13.62 5.10 -3.54
C GLY A 254 -13.45 5.80 -2.20
N ILE A 255 -12.28 5.64 -1.59
CA ILE A 255 -11.94 6.23 -0.30
C ILE A 255 -10.55 6.86 -0.43
N PHE A 256 -10.37 8.07 0.07
CA PHE A 256 -9.04 8.63 0.30
C PHE A 256 -8.61 8.27 1.72
N VAL A 257 -7.46 7.61 1.80
CA VAL A 257 -6.79 7.18 3.03
C VAL A 257 -5.43 7.83 3.18
N LEU A 258 -4.87 8.40 2.10
CA LEU A 258 -3.57 9.06 2.11
C LEU A 258 -3.69 10.51 1.60
N PRO A 259 -2.94 11.47 2.18
CA PRO A 259 -2.89 12.86 1.72
C PRO A 259 -2.58 13.00 0.22
N ARG A 260 -1.68 12.17 -0.32
CA ARG A 260 -1.34 12.17 -1.75
C ARG A 260 -2.53 11.88 -2.66
N GLN A 261 -3.51 11.09 -2.21
CA GLN A 261 -4.71 10.84 -3.01
C GLN A 261 -5.58 12.10 -3.10
N VAL A 262 -5.60 12.91 -2.03
CA VAL A 262 -6.25 14.23 -2.01
C VAL A 262 -5.51 15.18 -2.96
N VAL A 263 -4.16 15.19 -2.92
CA VAL A 263 -3.29 15.97 -3.83
C VAL A 263 -3.56 15.68 -5.30
N ASN A 264 -3.41 14.40 -5.69
CA ASN A 264 -3.62 13.97 -7.06
C ASN A 264 -5.01 14.35 -7.54
N ARG A 265 -6.01 14.16 -6.69
CA ARG A 265 -7.38 14.47 -7.05
C ARG A 265 -7.59 15.95 -7.34
N TRP A 266 -6.99 16.87 -6.58
CA TRP A 266 -7.20 18.29 -6.83
C TRP A 266 -6.47 18.79 -8.06
N ARG A 267 -5.29 18.23 -8.34
CA ARG A 267 -4.50 18.54 -9.53
C ARG A 267 -5.26 18.15 -10.80
N ASP A 268 -6.02 17.05 -10.78
CA ASP A 268 -6.91 16.67 -11.89
C ASP A 268 -7.96 17.73 -12.23
N VAL A 269 -8.42 18.50 -11.25
CA VAL A 269 -9.46 19.53 -11.44
C VAL A 269 -8.86 20.86 -11.89
N ASN A 270 -7.53 21.00 -11.90
CA ASN A 270 -6.73 22.13 -12.39
C ASN A 270 -7.24 23.53 -11.99
N THR A 271 -7.87 23.65 -10.81
CA THR A 271 -8.60 24.86 -10.39
C THR A 271 -7.89 25.62 -9.26
N ILE A 272 -7.10 24.92 -8.43
CA ILE A 272 -6.43 25.41 -7.22
C ILE A 272 -4.95 25.08 -7.31
N LYS A 273 -4.08 26.02 -6.90
CA LYS A 273 -2.62 25.83 -6.89
C LYS A 273 -2.17 25.30 -5.53
N ASP A 274 -1.15 24.46 -5.53
CA ASP A 274 -0.57 23.89 -4.30
C ASP A 274 -0.12 24.99 -3.33
N ASP A 275 0.51 26.05 -3.85
CA ASP A 275 0.96 27.22 -3.07
C ASP A 275 -0.18 27.90 -2.29
N GLU A 276 -1.40 27.94 -2.84
CA GLU A 276 -2.55 28.56 -2.18
C GLU A 276 -3.05 27.72 -1.00
N VAL A 277 -2.95 26.39 -1.11
CA VAL A 277 -3.29 25.46 -0.02
C VAL A 277 -2.19 25.46 1.04
N ALA A 278 -0.91 25.49 0.64
CA ALA A 278 0.23 25.59 1.55
C ALA A 278 0.17 26.87 2.39
N ALA A 279 -0.10 28.00 1.73
CA ALA A 279 -0.25 29.29 2.40
C ALA A 279 -1.40 29.26 3.42
N PHE A 280 -2.49 28.56 3.11
CA PHE A 280 -3.60 28.42 4.04
C PHE A 280 -3.27 27.52 5.24
N LEU A 281 -2.61 26.38 5.03
CA LEU A 281 -2.16 25.53 6.13
C LEU A 281 -1.19 26.29 7.04
N SER A 282 -0.26 27.06 6.47
CA SER A 282 0.68 27.88 7.23
C SER A 282 -0.03 29.00 8.01
N TRP A 283 -1.15 29.49 7.51
CA TRP A 283 -2.01 30.41 8.25
C TRP A 283 -2.71 29.73 9.42
N LEU A 284 -3.23 28.51 9.23
CA LEU A 284 -3.92 27.74 10.28
C LEU A 284 -2.98 27.32 11.41
N ALA A 285 -1.72 27.00 11.10
CA ALA A 285 -0.70 26.64 12.08
C ALA A 285 -0.37 27.77 13.09
N LYS A 286 -0.67 29.03 12.75
CA LYS A 286 -0.40 30.16 13.63
C LYS A 286 -1.40 30.21 14.80
N PRO A 287 -0.92 30.48 16.04
CA PRO A 287 -1.79 30.60 17.21
C PRO A 287 -2.92 31.61 17.00
N GLY A 288 -4.15 31.20 17.30
CA GLY A 288 -5.35 32.06 17.22
C GLY A 288 -6.05 32.11 15.86
N ASN A 289 -5.49 31.47 14.82
CA ASN A 289 -6.11 31.42 13.49
C ASN A 289 -7.02 30.20 13.27
N ALA A 290 -6.85 29.16 14.09
CA ALA A 290 -7.65 27.95 14.13
C ALA A 290 -7.70 27.40 15.56
N SER A 291 -8.41 26.30 15.77
CA SER A 291 -8.32 25.58 17.04
C SER A 291 -6.93 24.97 17.23
N PRO A 292 -6.51 24.68 18.48
CA PRO A 292 -5.20 24.10 18.76
C PRO A 292 -4.94 22.83 17.96
N SER A 293 -5.92 21.93 17.89
CA SER A 293 -5.80 20.66 17.16
C SER A 293 -5.62 20.85 15.66
N ILE A 294 -6.37 21.77 15.04
CA ILE A 294 -6.21 22.09 13.62
C ILE A 294 -4.85 22.75 13.37
N GLY A 295 -4.42 23.64 14.25
CA GLY A 295 -3.12 24.32 14.12
C GLY A 295 -1.95 23.35 14.18
N GLU A 296 -1.94 22.45 15.16
CA GLU A 296 -0.88 21.44 15.35
C GLU A 296 -0.81 20.45 14.18
N VAL A 297 -1.96 19.99 13.68
CA VAL A 297 -2.00 19.10 12.51
C VAL A 297 -1.55 19.81 11.23
N ALA A 298 -1.92 21.08 11.06
CA ALA A 298 -1.49 21.86 9.90
C ALA A 298 0.03 22.11 9.89
N ASP A 299 0.61 22.33 11.07
CA ASP A 299 2.04 22.51 11.27
C ASP A 299 2.81 21.22 10.96
N ASP A 300 2.42 20.09 11.57
CA ASP A 300 3.05 18.80 11.30
C ASP A 300 2.96 18.43 9.82
N LEU A 301 1.80 18.62 9.19
CA LEU A 301 1.61 18.34 7.77
C LEU A 301 2.59 19.13 6.90
N LEU A 302 2.87 20.39 7.24
CA LEU A 302 3.82 21.22 6.51
C LEU A 302 5.28 20.78 6.72
N GLU A 303 5.63 20.34 7.92
CA GLU A 303 6.99 19.94 8.27
C GLU A 303 7.35 18.54 7.77
N THR A 304 6.44 17.58 7.95
CA THR A 304 6.70 16.15 7.76
C THR A 304 6.14 15.60 6.46
N GLY A 305 5.00 16.14 6.00
CA GLY A 305 4.21 15.52 4.94
C GLY A 305 4.21 16.27 3.61
N TRP A 306 4.33 17.60 3.62
CA TRP A 306 4.00 18.43 2.47
C TRP A 306 4.86 18.12 1.24
N ASN A 307 6.19 18.04 1.40
CA ASN A 307 7.09 17.72 0.30
C ASN A 307 6.85 16.31 -0.25
N ASP A 308 6.60 15.35 0.63
CA ASP A 308 6.39 13.95 0.25
C ASP A 308 5.05 13.73 -0.46
N TYR A 309 4.04 14.54 -0.15
CA TYR A 309 2.71 14.41 -0.76
C TYR A 309 2.58 15.21 -2.05
N VAL A 310 3.29 16.35 -2.15
CA VAL A 310 3.16 17.32 -3.25
C VAL A 310 4.27 17.13 -4.30
N ASN A 311 5.51 16.83 -3.92
CA ASN A 311 6.65 16.78 -4.85
C ASN A 311 7.14 15.37 -5.18
N GLY A 312 6.84 14.38 -4.33
CA GLY A 312 7.17 12.96 -4.57
C GLY A 312 6.09 12.23 -5.35
#